data_AF-A0A251SAB6-F1
#
_entry.id   AF-A0A251SAB6-F1
#
_cell.length_a   1.000
_cell.length_b   1.000
_cell.length_c   1.000
_cell.angle_alpha   90.00
_cell.angle_beta   90.00
_cell.angle_gamma   90.00
#
_symmetry.space_group_name_H-M   'P 1'
#
loop_
_entity.id
_entity.type
_entity.pdbx_description
1 polymer ?
#
loop_
_entity_poly.entity_id
_entity_poly.type
_entity_poly.pdbx_seq_one_letter_code
_entity_poly.pdbx_strand_id
1 'polypeptide(L)'
;MYLDSDVVLVDDIEKLWSITLNNNRVIGAPEYCHANFTKYFTQSFWSDPVLSQVFSSKTPCYFNTGVMVMDMVKWRGGKYRRRIEN
;
A
#
# COMPACT_ATOMS: atom_id res chain seq x y z
N MET A 1 -6.04 4.18 -12.26
CA MET A 1 -4.74 3.57 -11.94
C MET A 1 -3.75 4.68 -11.70
N TYR A 2 -2.83 4.48 -10.77
CA TYR A 2 -1.76 5.39 -10.42
C TYR A 2 -0.44 4.63 -10.55
N LEU A 3 0.56 5.28 -11.16
CA LEU A 3 1.92 4.80 -11.33
C LEU A 3 2.86 5.96 -10.98
N ASP A 4 3.85 5.73 -10.13
CA ASP A 4 4.89 6.70 -9.85
C ASP A 4 5.70 7.00 -11.12
N SER A 5 6.30 8.19 -11.17
CA SER A 5 7.05 8.68 -12.33
C SER A 5 8.35 7.92 -12.60
N ASP A 6 8.84 7.14 -11.63
CA ASP A 6 10.06 6.34 -11.72
C ASP A 6 9.81 4.85 -12.00
N VAL A 7 8.55 4.47 -12.29
CA VAL A 7 8.19 3.10 -12.67
C VAL A 7 8.53 2.84 -14.15
N VAL A 8 9.20 1.71 -14.40
CA VAL A 8 9.38 1.17 -15.75
C VAL A 8 8.43 0.00 -15.96
N LEU A 9 7.57 0.10 -16.97
CA LEU A 9 6.67 -0.98 -17.35
C LEU A 9 7.40 -1.99 -18.25
N VAL A 10 7.34 -3.27 -17.89
CA VAL A 10 8.02 -4.37 -18.62
C VAL A 10 7.06 -5.41 -19.20
N ASP A 11 5.75 -5.25 -19.00
CA ASP A 11 4.69 -6.13 -19.50
C ASP A 11 3.44 -5.29 -19.84
N ASP A 12 2.42 -5.91 -20.41
CA ASP A 12 1.17 -5.27 -20.78
C ASP A 12 0.40 -4.74 -19.56
N ILE A 13 0.18 -3.42 -19.55
CA ILE A 13 -0.55 -2.72 -18.49
C ILE A 13 -2.04 -3.07 -18.48
N GLU A 14 -2.61 -3.55 -19.59
CA GLU A 14 -4.01 -3.96 -19.66
C GLU A 14 -4.33 -5.08 -18.67
N LYS A 15 -3.34 -5.96 -18.39
CA LYS A 15 -3.44 -7.00 -17.39
C LYS A 15 -3.73 -6.43 -15.99
N LEU A 16 -3.08 -5.32 -15.63
CA LEU A 16 -3.30 -4.64 -14.35
C LEU A 16 -4.64 -3.90 -14.33
N TRP A 17 -5.01 -3.25 -15.43
CA TRP A 17 -6.28 -2.55 -15.55
C TRP A 17 -7.50 -3.48 -15.43
N SER A 18 -7.38 -4.70 -15.95
CA SER A 18 -8.45 -5.69 -15.99
C SER A 18 -8.63 -6.46 -14.67
N ILE A 19 -7.83 -6.16 -13.63
CA ILE A 19 -7.96 -6.81 -12.32
C ILE A 19 -9.27 -6.42 -11.64
N THR A 20 -10.01 -7.43 -11.19
CA THR A 20 -11.18 -7.24 -10.33
C THR A 20 -10.77 -7.17 -8.86
N LEU A 21 -11.15 -6.10 -8.17
CA LEU A 21 -10.96 -5.97 -6.72
C LEU A 21 -12.01 -6.79 -5.95
N ASN A 22 -11.56 -7.87 -5.32
CA ASN A 22 -12.41 -8.80 -4.56
C ASN A 22 -12.75 -8.27 -3.15
N ASN A 23 -13.65 -8.96 -2.44
CA ASN A 23 -13.97 -8.71 -1.02
C ASN A 23 -14.38 -7.26 -0.71
N ASN A 24 -15.08 -6.63 -1.65
CA ASN A 24 -15.51 -5.24 -1.57
C ASN A 24 -14.37 -4.22 -1.32
N ARG A 25 -13.14 -4.55 -1.74
CA ARG A 25 -12.00 -3.63 -1.69
C ARG A 25 -12.19 -2.48 -2.68
N VAL A 26 -11.63 -1.33 -2.34
CA VAL A 26 -11.72 -0.08 -3.11
C VAL A 26 -10.39 0.26 -3.78
N ILE A 27 -9.29 -0.17 -3.17
CA ILE A 27 -7.92 0.03 -3.63
C ILE A 27 -7.22 -1.32 -3.64
N GLY A 28 -6.38 -1.55 -4.66
CA GLY A 28 -5.37 -2.59 -4.71
C GLY A 28 -3.98 -1.99 -4.92
N ALA A 29 -3.00 -2.49 -4.18
CA ALA A 29 -1.59 -2.11 -4.28
C ALA A 29 -0.72 -3.36 -4.01
N PRO A 30 0.50 -3.43 -4.56
CA PRO A 30 1.44 -4.50 -4.24
C PRO A 30 1.73 -4.58 -2.73
N GLU A 31 1.69 -5.78 -2.18
CA GLU A 31 2.02 -6.06 -0.78
C GLU A 31 3.33 -6.85 -0.67
N TYR A 32 4.16 -6.48 0.30
CA TYR A 32 5.42 -7.13 0.59
C TYR A 32 5.48 -7.53 2.07
N CYS A 33 5.38 -8.83 2.34
CA CYS A 33 5.42 -9.39 3.71
C CYS A 33 6.76 -10.04 4.09
N HIS A 34 7.69 -10.15 3.15
CA HIS A 34 8.98 -10.83 3.36
C HIS A 34 10.18 -9.87 3.32
N ALA A 35 9.93 -8.58 3.52
CA ALA A 35 10.97 -7.57 3.58
C ALA A 35 11.67 -7.58 4.95
N ASN A 36 12.98 -7.36 4.95
CA ASN A 36 13.71 -7.08 6.19
C ASN A 36 13.51 -5.59 6.56
N PHE A 37 12.49 -5.32 7.38
CA PHE A 37 12.12 -3.97 7.80
C PHE A 37 13.22 -3.24 8.56
N THR A 38 14.16 -3.95 9.19
CA THR A 38 15.32 -3.32 9.86
C THR A 38 16.14 -2.45 8.90
N LYS A 39 16.10 -2.72 7.59
CA LYS A 39 16.78 -1.92 6.57
C LYS A 39 16.03 -0.65 6.15
N TYR A 40 14.76 -0.51 6.50
CA TYR A 40 13.90 0.61 6.08
C TYR A 40 13.77 1.69 7.15
N PHE A 41 14.11 1.37 8.41
CA PHE A 41 14.02 2.28 9.55
C PHE A 41 15.39 2.50 10.18
N THR A 42 15.57 3.66 10.79
CA THR A 42 16.81 4.07 11.45
C THR A 42 17.03 3.33 12.77
N GLN A 43 18.27 3.34 13.27
CA GLN A 43 18.57 2.81 14.60
C GLN A 43 17.79 3.54 15.71
N SER A 44 17.54 4.85 15.54
CA SER A 44 16.72 5.63 16.47
C SER A 44 15.28 5.13 16.53
N PHE A 45 14.68 4.75 15.39
CA PHE A 45 13.35 4.13 15.36
C PHE A 45 13.30 2.83 16.15
N TRP A 46 14.29 1.94 15.95
CA TRP A 46 14.34 0.64 16.63
C TRP A 46 14.67 0.73 18.12
N SER A 47 15.31 1.82 18.54
CA SER A 47 15.66 2.07 19.95
C SER A 47 14.51 2.72 20.73
N ASP A 48 13.51 3.26 20.03
CA ASP A 48 12.31 3.83 20.64
C ASP A 48 11.27 2.71 20.88
N PRO A 49 10.95 2.37 22.15
CA PRO A 49 10.02 1.30 22.48
C PRO A 49 8.57 1.61 22.08
N VAL A 50 8.20 2.89 21.91
CA VAL A 50 6.85 3.29 21.47
C VAL A 50 6.71 3.08 19.97
N LEU A 51 7.71 3.48 19.19
CA LEU A 51 7.68 3.36 17.73
C LEU A 51 7.83 1.90 17.28
N SER A 52 8.81 1.19 17.83
CA SER A 52 9.09 -0.21 17.47
C SER A 52 7.98 -1.18 17.90
N GLN A 53 7.12 -0.79 18.85
CA GLN A 53 6.00 -1.61 19.33
C GLN A 53 5.06 -2.04 18.20
N VAL A 54 4.93 -1.27 17.13
CA VAL A 54 4.09 -1.64 15.96
C VAL A 54 4.51 -2.97 15.32
N PHE A 55 5.77 -3.37 15.48
CA PHE A 55 6.35 -4.60 14.97
C PHE A 55 6.36 -5.76 15.98
N SER A 56 5.99 -5.53 17.24
CA SER A 56 6.13 -6.50 18.34
C SER A 56 5.19 -7.72 18.28
N SER A 57 4.07 -7.62 17.56
CA SER A 57 2.98 -8.60 17.62
C SER A 57 2.49 -9.09 16.25
N LYS A 58 3.16 -8.72 15.15
CA LYS A 58 2.69 -8.98 13.79
C LYS A 58 3.84 -9.38 12.88
N THR A 59 3.55 -10.22 11.89
CA THR A 59 4.39 -10.31 10.68
C THR A 59 4.14 -9.03 9.87
N PRO A 60 5.13 -8.12 9.78
CA PRO A 60 4.90 -6.86 9.09
C PRO A 60 4.79 -7.10 7.58
N CYS A 61 3.78 -6.47 6.99
CA CYS A 61 3.66 -6.29 5.56
C CYS A 61 3.55 -4.80 5.28
N TYR A 62 4.05 -4.36 4.12
CA TYR A 62 3.82 -3.01 3.66
C TYR A 62 3.23 -3.02 2.26
N PHE A 63 2.40 -2.01 1.99
CA PHE A 63 1.87 -1.75 0.68
C PHE A 63 2.78 -0.75 -0.03
N ASN A 64 3.23 -1.07 -1.23
CA ASN A 64 3.91 -0.10 -2.07
C ASN A 64 2.86 0.70 -2.84
N THR A 65 2.76 2.00 -2.55
CA THR A 65 1.75 2.87 -3.18
C THR A 65 2.19 3.44 -4.54
N GLY A 66 3.40 3.16 -4.99
CA GLY A 66 3.90 3.61 -6.29
C GLY A 66 3.24 2.93 -7.49
N VAL A 67 2.48 1.85 -7.23
CA VAL A 67 1.53 1.27 -8.19
C VAL A 67 0.22 1.01 -7.48
N MET A 68 -0.88 1.58 -7.97
CA MET A 68 -2.19 1.44 -7.34
C MET A 68 -3.33 1.39 -8.37
N VAL A 69 -4.27 0.48 -8.15
CA VAL A 69 -5.57 0.46 -8.83
C VAL A 69 -6.67 0.86 -7.86
N MET A 70 -7.63 1.66 -8.32
CA MET A 70 -8.68 2.22 -7.47
C MET A 70 -10.02 2.15 -8.18
N ASP A 71 -11.02 1.59 -7.51
CA ASP A 71 -12.41 1.67 -7.89
C ASP A 71 -12.96 3.05 -7.51
N MET A 72 -13.03 3.94 -8.50
CA MET A 72 -13.48 5.31 -8.30
C MET A 72 -14.96 5.43 -7.91
N VAL A 73 -15.80 4.47 -8.30
CA VAL A 73 -17.23 4.47 -7.96
C VAL A 73 -17.39 4.17 -6.48
N LYS A 74 -16.77 3.10 -6.00
CA LYS A 74 -16.76 2.76 -4.57
C LYS A 74 -16.03 3.82 -3.74
N TRP A 75 -14.94 4.39 -4.25
CA TRP A 75 -14.20 5.46 -3.58
C TRP A 75 -15.09 6.68 -3.29
N ARG A 76 -15.83 7.14 -4.30
CA ARG A 76 -16.77 8.27 -4.15
C ARG A 76 -17.96 7.91 -3.27
N GLY A 77 -18.55 6.73 -3.48
CA GLY A 77 -19.70 6.25 -2.71
C GLY A 77 -19.41 6.10 -1.21
N GLY A 78 -18.21 5.61 -0.87
CA GLY A 78 -17.76 5.46 0.52
C GLY A 78 -17.26 6.75 1.18
N LYS A 79 -17.19 7.86 0.43
CA LYS A 79 -16.72 9.19 0.90
C LYS A 79 -15.33 9.12 1.57
N TYR A 80 -14.42 8.27 1.05
CA TYR A 80 -13.12 8.00 1.70
C TYR A 80 -12.22 9.22 1.82
N ARG A 81 -12.30 10.18 0.87
CA ARG A 81 -11.60 11.45 0.97
C ARG A 81 -11.80 12.13 2.34
N ARG A 82 -13.04 12.24 2.81
CA ARG A 82 -13.37 12.86 4.10
C ARG A 82 -12.86 12.09 5.31
N ARG A 83 -12.58 10.79 5.16
CA ARG A 83 -12.05 9.97 6.27
C ARG A 83 -10.55 10.14 6.45
N ILE A 84 -9.85 10.59 5.40
CA ILE A 84 -8.38 10.69 5.37
C ILE A 84 -7.94 12.14 5.58
N GLU A 85 -8.73 13.12 5.13
CA GLU A 85 -8.44 14.55 5.30
C GLU A 85 -8.88 15.14 6.65
N ASN A 86 -9.54 14.34 7.52
CA ASN A 86 -9.96 14.74 8.87
C ASN A 86 -8.98 14.24 9.92
#